data_AF-A0A502F2E9-F1
#
_entry.id   AF-A0A502F2E9-F1
#
_cell.length_a   1.000
_cell.length_b   1.000
_cell.length_c   1.000
_cell.angle_alpha   90.00
_cell.angle_beta   90.00
_cell.angle_gamma   90.00
#
_symmetry.space_group_name_H-M   'P 1'
#
loop_
_entity.id
_entity.type
_entity.pdbx_description
1 polymer ?
#
loop_
_entity_poly.entity_id
_entity_poly.type
_entity_poly.pdbx_seq_one_letter_code
_entity_poly.pdbx_strand_id
1 'polypeptide(L)'
;MKLKLLFVLLILFASCKNSSNYETNSEDENSTEYVNDENTNYEVADDESEDENLSETKNYDDGSYNASVDYYNPKTGYSATYDLDVDVENGEVVRINFPKGGWLDDDVHPSESQISPAELNEEGEATMEDENGRTFEIKIDN
;
A
#
# COMPACT_ATOMS: atom_id res chain seq x y z
N MET A 1 -45.29 22.06 25.79
CA MET A 1 -44.20 22.96 26.23
C MET A 1 -42.96 22.59 25.43
N LYS A 2 -42.33 23.57 24.76
CA LYS A 2 -41.21 23.36 23.84
C LYS A 2 -39.91 23.34 24.64
N LEU A 3 -39.26 22.18 24.78
CA LEU A 3 -37.94 22.08 25.39
C LEU A 3 -36.89 22.16 24.28
N LYS A 4 -36.29 23.34 24.12
CA LYS A 4 -35.11 23.52 23.26
C LYS A 4 -33.88 23.13 24.07
N LEU A 5 -33.32 21.95 23.82
CA LEU A 5 -31.99 21.61 24.30
C LEU A 5 -30.98 22.16 23.28
N LEU A 6 -30.28 23.21 23.67
CA LEU A 6 -29.14 23.76 22.93
C LEU A 6 -27.89 23.05 23.45
N PHE A 7 -27.33 22.14 22.67
CA PHE A 7 -26.03 21.53 22.97
C PHE A 7 -24.97 22.21 22.10
N VAL A 8 -24.27 23.17 22.71
CA VAL A 8 -23.00 23.67 22.21
C VAL A 8 -21.93 23.04 23.08
N LEU A 9 -21.19 22.07 22.54
CA LEU A 9 -19.97 21.57 23.16
C LEU A 9 -18.86 21.57 22.11
N LEU A 10 -18.10 22.67 22.12
CA LEU A 10 -16.79 22.81 21.50
C LEU A 10 -15.80 21.98 22.32
N ILE A 11 -15.27 20.90 21.75
CA ILE A 11 -14.06 20.27 22.27
C ILE A 11 -13.02 20.28 21.15
N LEU A 12 -12.08 21.22 21.30
CA LEU A 12 -10.81 21.26 20.59
C LEU A 12 -9.93 20.16 21.17
N PHE A 13 -9.65 19.10 20.41
CA PHE A 13 -8.53 18.22 20.74
C PHE A 13 -7.28 18.76 20.06
N ALA A 14 -6.35 19.21 20.90
CA ALA A 14 -5.02 19.63 20.55
C ALA A 14 -4.24 18.48 19.92
N SER A 15 -3.63 18.76 18.77
CA SER A 15 -2.66 17.90 18.10
C SER A 15 -1.39 17.83 18.96
N CYS A 16 -1.04 16.63 19.44
CA CYS A 16 0.28 16.36 19.98
C CYS A 16 1.21 15.93 18.84
N LYS A 17 2.16 16.80 18.52
CA LYS A 17 3.32 16.55 17.68
C LYS A 17 4.25 15.56 18.40
N ASN A 18 4.43 14.36 17.85
CA ASN A 18 5.54 13.49 18.24
C ASN A 18 6.65 13.65 17.19
N SER A 19 7.76 14.28 17.57
CA SER A 19 9.00 14.22 16.82
C SER A 19 9.68 12.90 17.16
N SER A 20 9.53 11.88 16.31
CA SER A 20 10.46 10.76 16.34
C SER A 20 11.81 11.29 15.84
N ASN A 21 12.78 11.30 16.75
CA ASN A 21 14.17 11.55 16.41
C ASN A 21 14.62 10.44 15.44
N TYR A 22 15.13 10.85 14.29
CA TYR A 22 15.98 9.99 13.47
C TYR A 22 17.27 9.76 14.26
N GLU A 23 17.51 8.54 14.72
CA GLU A 23 18.85 8.14 15.16
C GLU A 23 19.67 7.82 13.91
N THR A 24 20.49 8.78 13.50
CA THR A 24 21.58 8.55 12.55
C THR A 24 22.72 7.88 13.30
N ASN A 25 22.89 6.57 13.17
CA ASN A 25 24.16 5.93 13.53
C ASN A 25 25.16 6.16 12.38
N SER A 26 25.85 7.30 12.47
CA SER A 26 27.16 7.51 11.89
C SER A 26 28.16 7.24 13.02
N GLU A 27 28.89 6.13 12.91
CA GLU A 27 30.12 5.92 13.67
C GLU A 27 31.22 5.62 12.65
N ASP A 28 31.94 6.68 12.29
CA ASP A 28 33.30 6.58 11.79
C ASP A 28 34.28 6.55 12.98
N GLU A 29 35.42 5.88 12.72
CA GLU A 29 36.74 6.02 13.35
C GLU A 29 37.28 4.91 14.29
N ASN A 30 38.01 3.96 13.67
CA ASN A 30 39.50 3.90 13.65
C ASN A 30 40.25 2.79 14.47
N SER A 31 41.13 2.10 13.72
CA SER A 31 42.48 1.56 14.04
C SER A 31 42.68 0.24 14.79
N THR A 32 43.33 -0.74 14.12
CA THR A 32 44.81 -1.00 14.15
C THR A 32 45.13 -2.04 13.05
N GLU A 33 45.94 -1.74 12.04
CA GLU A 33 47.40 -1.96 11.89
C GLU A 33 47.75 -3.22 11.04
N TYR A 34 48.81 -3.09 10.25
CA TYR A 34 49.11 -3.67 8.94
C TYR A 34 49.58 -5.13 8.88
N VAL A 35 49.30 -5.81 7.75
CA VAL A 35 50.26 -6.66 7.03
C VAL A 35 50.07 -6.49 5.50
N ASN A 36 51.11 -6.01 4.82
CA ASN A 36 51.27 -6.04 3.35
C ASN A 36 51.50 -7.47 2.87
N ASP A 37 50.96 -7.88 1.72
CA ASP A 37 51.80 -8.32 0.59
C ASP A 37 51.04 -8.51 -0.74
N GLU A 38 51.78 -8.29 -1.83
CA GLU A 38 51.57 -8.75 -3.22
C GLU A 38 50.46 -8.11 -4.08
N ASN A 39 50.89 -7.02 -4.73
CA ASN A 39 50.53 -6.57 -6.07
C ASN A 39 50.19 -7.69 -7.08
N THR A 40 48.95 -7.73 -7.56
CA THR A 40 48.68 -8.22 -8.93
C THR A 40 47.72 -7.29 -9.66
N ASN A 41 48.29 -6.54 -10.60
CA ASN A 41 47.61 -5.87 -11.70
C ASN A 41 47.03 -6.94 -12.64
N TYR A 42 45.70 -7.03 -12.74
CA TYR A 42 45.04 -7.71 -13.84
C TYR A 42 44.02 -6.76 -14.48
N GLU A 43 44.29 -6.49 -15.74
CA GLU A 43 43.56 -5.60 -16.63
C GLU A 43 42.17 -6.17 -16.97
N VAL A 44 41.25 -5.24 -17.23
CA VAL A 44 39.86 -5.41 -17.66
C VAL A 44 39.75 -6.20 -18.97
N ALA A 45 38.79 -7.13 -19.09
CA ALA A 45 37.75 -7.18 -20.15
C ALA A 45 37.14 -8.58 -20.32
N ASP A 46 35.82 -8.67 -20.15
CA ASP A 46 34.79 -9.46 -20.89
C ASP A 46 33.59 -9.51 -19.92
N ASP A 47 32.59 -8.63 -20.04
CA ASP A 47 31.52 -8.68 -21.04
C ASP A 47 30.99 -10.10 -21.30
N GLU A 48 30.51 -10.75 -20.24
CA GLU A 48 29.43 -11.70 -20.39
C GLU A 48 28.14 -10.96 -20.02
N SER A 49 27.46 -10.47 -21.06
CA SER A 49 26.07 -10.05 -20.99
C SER A 49 25.25 -11.25 -20.53
N GLU A 50 25.01 -11.36 -19.22
CA GLU A 50 23.88 -12.10 -18.72
C GLU A 50 22.64 -11.39 -19.26
N ASP A 51 22.04 -12.01 -20.28
CA ASP A 51 20.71 -11.71 -20.81
C ASP A 51 19.72 -12.03 -19.68
N GLU A 52 19.75 -11.19 -18.64
CA GLU A 52 18.71 -11.08 -17.66
C GLU A 52 17.48 -10.68 -18.46
N ASN A 53 16.64 -11.67 -18.75
CA ASN A 53 15.27 -11.47 -19.14
C ASN A 53 14.58 -10.76 -17.95
N LEU A 54 14.89 -9.48 -17.81
CA LEU A 54 14.23 -8.54 -16.94
C LEU A 54 12.84 -8.43 -17.56
N SER A 55 11.99 -9.41 -17.23
CA SER A 55 10.56 -9.21 -17.30
C SER A 55 10.36 -7.92 -16.52
N GLU A 56 10.07 -6.83 -17.22
CA GLU A 56 9.67 -5.59 -16.60
C GLU A 56 8.34 -5.91 -15.93
N THR A 57 8.41 -6.50 -14.74
CA THR A 57 7.25 -6.70 -13.89
C THR A 57 6.70 -5.32 -13.70
N LYS A 58 5.51 -5.06 -14.23
CA LYS A 58 4.84 -3.77 -14.07
C LYS A 58 4.63 -3.57 -12.58
N ASN A 59 5.50 -2.77 -12.00
CA ASN A 59 5.38 -2.33 -10.64
C ASN A 59 4.50 -1.08 -10.66
N TYR A 60 3.39 -1.14 -9.93
CA TYR A 60 2.53 0.00 -9.73
C TYR A 60 3.14 0.86 -8.62
N ASP A 61 3.44 2.12 -8.94
CA ASP A 61 3.94 3.08 -7.96
C ASP A 61 2.89 3.33 -6.87
N ASP A 62 3.34 3.74 -5.68
CA ASP A 62 2.43 4.12 -4.60
C ASP A 62 1.54 5.30 -5.03
N GLY A 63 0.23 5.17 -4.87
CA GLY A 63 -0.69 6.21 -5.33
C GLY A 63 -2.15 5.80 -5.32
N SER A 64 -3.01 6.73 -5.74
CA SER A 64 -4.45 6.51 -5.90
C SER A 64 -4.79 6.39 -7.37
N TYR A 65 -5.49 5.32 -7.75
CA TYR A 65 -5.78 4.93 -9.12
C TYR A 65 -7.29 4.82 -9.32
N ASN A 66 -7.78 5.27 -10.47
CA ASN A 66 -9.15 4.96 -10.86
C ASN A 66 -9.22 3.49 -11.31
N ALA A 67 -10.25 2.78 -10.87
CA ALA A 67 -10.40 1.37 -11.13
C ALA A 67 -11.87 0.96 -11.28
N SER A 68 -12.09 -0.04 -12.14
CA SER A 68 -13.33 -0.81 -12.14
C SER A 68 -13.27 -1.86 -11.03
N VAL A 69 -14.28 -1.86 -10.16
CA VAL A 69 -14.40 -2.80 -9.02
C VAL A 69 -15.68 -3.61 -9.17
N ASP A 70 -15.52 -4.89 -9.48
CA ASP A 70 -16.59 -5.88 -9.55
C ASP A 70 -16.81 -6.52 -8.18
N TYR A 71 -17.95 -6.19 -7.57
CA TYR A 71 -18.36 -6.67 -6.26
C TYR A 71 -19.33 -7.84 -6.37
N TYR A 72 -19.16 -8.86 -5.52
CA TYR A 72 -20.13 -9.93 -5.33
C TYR A 72 -20.34 -10.30 -3.86
N ASN A 73 -21.61 -10.46 -3.47
CA ASN A 73 -22.01 -10.94 -2.15
C ASN A 73 -22.65 -12.33 -2.25
N PRO A 74 -21.98 -13.41 -1.82
CA PRO A 74 -22.51 -14.77 -1.95
C PRO A 74 -23.73 -15.03 -1.06
N LYS A 75 -23.91 -14.28 0.03
CA LYS A 75 -25.04 -14.46 0.96
C LYS A 75 -26.36 -13.99 0.33
N THR A 76 -26.31 -12.97 -0.53
CA THR A 76 -27.48 -12.38 -1.18
C THR A 76 -27.56 -12.66 -2.68
N GLY A 77 -26.47 -13.15 -3.29
CA GLY A 77 -26.33 -13.30 -4.73
C GLY A 77 -26.29 -11.97 -5.49
N TYR A 78 -26.01 -10.87 -4.78
CA TYR A 78 -25.98 -9.53 -5.38
C TYR A 78 -24.60 -9.25 -5.95
N SER A 79 -24.54 -8.66 -7.14
CA SER A 79 -23.33 -8.12 -7.74
C SER A 79 -23.54 -6.72 -8.31
N ALA A 80 -22.45 -5.97 -8.39
CA ALA A 80 -22.41 -4.65 -9.01
C ALA A 80 -20.98 -4.30 -9.41
N THR A 81 -20.86 -3.49 -10.46
CA THR A 81 -19.59 -2.88 -10.89
C THR A 81 -19.61 -1.41 -10.49
N TYR A 82 -18.47 -0.93 -9.97
CA TYR A 82 -18.29 0.46 -9.58
C TYR A 82 -17.01 1.02 -10.17
N ASP A 83 -17.04 2.28 -10.59
CA ASP A 83 -15.83 3.05 -10.86
C ASP A 83 -15.41 3.74 -9.55
N LEU A 84 -14.35 3.26 -8.92
CA LEU A 84 -13.87 3.72 -7.61
C LEU A 84 -12.40 4.06 -7.66
N ASP A 85 -11.96 4.90 -6.74
CA ASP A 85 -10.54 5.13 -6.52
C ASP A 85 -10.00 4.06 -5.56
N VAL A 86 -8.86 3.46 -5.89
CA VAL A 86 -8.15 2.50 -5.05
C VAL A 86 -6.77 3.03 -4.71
N ASP A 87 -6.32 2.80 -3.47
CA ASP A 87 -4.96 3.17 -3.07
C ASP A 87 -4.06 1.94 -3.18
N VAL A 88 -2.90 2.16 -3.81
CA VAL A 88 -1.86 1.15 -4.05
C VAL A 88 -0.63 1.53 -3.25
N GLU A 89 -0.05 0.55 -2.55
CA GLU A 89 1.22 0.66 -1.84
C GLU A 89 2.06 -0.60 -2.10
N ASN A 90 3.32 -0.43 -2.47
CA ASN A 90 4.25 -1.54 -2.79
C ASN A 90 3.69 -2.55 -3.82
N GLY A 91 2.90 -2.08 -4.79
CA GLY A 91 2.28 -2.94 -5.81
C GLY A 91 1.03 -3.70 -5.34
N GLU A 92 0.55 -3.46 -4.13
CA GLU A 92 -0.67 -4.06 -3.58
C GLU A 92 -1.79 -3.03 -3.49
N VAL A 93 -3.03 -3.43 -3.80
CA VAL A 93 -4.20 -2.62 -3.44
C VAL A 93 -4.44 -2.74 -1.94
N VAL A 94 -4.31 -1.63 -1.21
CA VAL A 94 -4.46 -1.58 0.25
C VAL A 94 -5.81 -1.00 0.68
N ARG A 95 -6.48 -0.22 -0.18
CA ARG A 95 -7.76 0.43 0.14
C ARG A 95 -8.67 0.58 -1.08
N ILE A 96 -9.97 0.34 -0.90
CA ILE A 96 -11.04 0.72 -1.84
C ILE A 96 -11.80 1.92 -1.28
N ASN A 97 -11.86 3.04 -2.02
CA ASN A 97 -12.55 4.25 -1.58
C ASN A 97 -13.98 4.32 -2.11
N PHE A 98 -14.97 4.33 -1.22
CA PHE A 98 -16.39 4.47 -1.55
C PHE A 98 -16.85 5.94 -1.50
N PRO A 99 -17.83 6.32 -2.34
CA PRO A 99 -18.39 7.67 -2.32
C PRO A 99 -18.90 8.07 -0.93
N LYS A 100 -18.80 9.37 -0.62
CA LYS A 100 -19.22 9.98 0.66
C LYS A 100 -18.35 9.60 1.86
N GLY A 101 -17.10 9.18 1.62
CA GLY A 101 -16.09 9.01 2.66
C GLY A 101 -16.18 7.68 3.39
N GLY A 102 -16.71 6.64 2.75
CA GLY A 102 -16.53 5.26 3.19
C GLY A 102 -15.30 4.67 2.52
N TRP A 103 -14.67 3.68 3.13
CA TRP A 103 -13.59 2.92 2.53
C TRP A 103 -13.57 1.50 3.10
N LEU A 104 -12.88 0.60 2.41
CA LEU A 104 -12.51 -0.71 2.92
C LEU A 104 -10.99 -0.81 2.86
N ASP A 105 -10.37 -1.18 3.97
CA ASP A 105 -8.93 -1.42 4.09
C ASP A 105 -8.69 -2.54 5.12
N ASP A 106 -7.43 -2.71 5.51
CA ASP A 106 -6.96 -3.69 6.47
C ASP A 106 -7.04 -3.21 7.93
N ASP A 107 -7.60 -2.02 8.19
CA ASP A 107 -7.74 -1.51 9.55
C ASP A 107 -8.98 -2.11 10.25
N VAL A 108 -8.80 -2.53 11.51
CA VAL A 108 -9.89 -3.12 12.31
C VAL A 108 -10.82 -2.02 12.84
N HIS A 109 -11.80 -1.65 12.04
CA HIS A 109 -12.93 -0.83 12.48
C HIS A 109 -14.05 -1.73 13.04
N PRO A 110 -14.49 -1.55 14.30
CA PRO A 110 -15.41 -2.49 14.98
C PRO A 110 -16.83 -2.56 14.37
N SER A 111 -17.13 -1.75 13.36
CA SER A 111 -18.42 -1.72 12.66
C SER A 111 -18.33 -2.02 11.17
N GLU A 112 -17.14 -2.21 10.61
CA GLU A 112 -16.92 -2.36 9.17
C GLU A 112 -16.25 -3.70 8.86
N SER A 113 -16.35 -4.15 7.62
CA SER A 113 -15.62 -5.34 7.18
C SER A 113 -14.20 -4.96 6.77
N GLN A 114 -13.29 -5.89 7.00
CA GLN A 114 -11.87 -5.78 6.69
C GLN A 114 -11.56 -6.53 5.39
N ILE A 115 -10.65 -5.98 4.59
CA ILE A 115 -10.02 -6.66 3.46
C ILE A 115 -8.53 -6.82 3.74
N SER A 116 -7.89 -7.82 3.14
CA SER A 116 -6.43 -7.89 3.11
C SER A 116 -5.90 -7.23 1.85
N PRO A 117 -4.70 -6.60 1.88
CA PRO A 117 -4.05 -6.13 0.67
C PRO A 117 -3.88 -7.24 -0.36
N ALA A 118 -3.94 -6.88 -1.64
CA ALA A 118 -3.74 -7.83 -2.73
C ALA A 118 -2.81 -7.27 -3.81
N GLU A 119 -1.80 -8.05 -4.16
CA GLU A 119 -0.85 -7.77 -5.24
C GLU A 119 -1.58 -7.58 -6.58
N LEU A 120 -1.17 -6.54 -7.31
CA LEU A 120 -1.55 -6.33 -8.70
C LEU A 120 -0.68 -7.19 -9.61
N ASN A 121 -1.31 -7.87 -10.57
CA ASN A 121 -0.58 -8.56 -11.64
C ASN A 121 -0.09 -7.59 -12.73
N GLU A 122 0.59 -8.11 -13.75
CA GLU A 122 1.11 -7.34 -14.89
C GLU A 122 0.00 -6.64 -15.71
N GLU A 123 -1.23 -7.12 -15.60
CA GLU A 123 -2.41 -6.54 -16.19
C GLU A 123 -3.08 -5.47 -15.31
N GLY A 124 -2.63 -5.25 -14.07
CA GLY A 124 -3.25 -4.31 -13.13
C GLY A 124 -4.54 -4.83 -12.50
N GLU A 125 -4.62 -6.14 -12.32
CA GLU A 125 -5.74 -6.83 -11.68
C GLU A 125 -5.36 -7.35 -10.31
N ALA A 126 -6.30 -7.22 -9.37
CA ALA A 126 -6.20 -7.79 -8.03
C ALA A 126 -7.56 -8.40 -7.64
N THR A 127 -7.54 -9.39 -6.74
CA THR A 127 -8.76 -9.97 -6.18
C THR A 127 -8.66 -10.00 -4.67
N MET A 128 -9.69 -9.48 -4.01
CA MET A 128 -9.77 -9.43 -2.56
C MET A 128 -11.07 -10.07 -2.06
N GLU A 129 -11.03 -10.58 -0.83
CA GLU A 129 -12.18 -11.12 -0.13
C GLU A 129 -12.23 -10.53 1.28
N ASP A 130 -13.42 -10.15 1.73
CA ASP A 130 -13.61 -9.73 3.12
C ASP A 130 -13.96 -10.91 4.04
N GLU A 131 -13.95 -10.68 5.35
CA GLU A 131 -14.33 -11.70 6.36
C GLU A 131 -15.74 -12.30 6.19
N ASN A 132 -16.60 -11.68 5.38
CA ASN A 132 -17.96 -12.13 5.09
C ASN A 132 -18.07 -12.97 3.81
N GLY A 133 -16.96 -13.19 3.11
CA GLY A 133 -16.88 -13.90 1.84
C GLY A 133 -17.30 -13.07 0.63
N ARG A 134 -17.38 -11.74 0.78
CA ARG A 134 -17.68 -10.84 -0.34
C ARG A 134 -16.40 -10.62 -1.14
N THR A 135 -16.49 -10.74 -2.45
CA THR A 135 -15.33 -10.61 -3.34
C THR A 135 -15.33 -9.26 -4.04
N PHE A 136 -14.12 -8.77 -4.30
CA PHE A 136 -13.84 -7.54 -5.01
C PHE A 136 -12.77 -7.84 -6.06
N GLU A 137 -13.16 -7.86 -7.33
CA GLU A 137 -12.24 -7.97 -8.47
C GLU A 137 -11.94 -6.55 -8.96
N ILE A 138 -10.67 -6.17 -8.93
CA ILE A 138 -10.22 -4.80 -9.22
C ILE A 138 -9.44 -4.80 -10.53
N LYS A 139 -9.70 -3.80 -11.36
CA LYS A 139 -8.93 -3.50 -12.56
C LYS A 139 -8.55 -2.02 -12.58
N ILE A 140 -7.26 -1.71 -12.54
CA ILE A 140 -6.78 -0.33 -12.71
C ILE A 140 -7.02 0.14 -14.14
N ASP A 141 -7.56 1.35 -14.28
CA ASP A 141 -7.75 2.02 -15.56
C ASP A 141 -6.42 2.60 -16.06
N ASN A 142 -6.06 2.32 -17.32
CA ASN A 142 -4.85 2.82 -18.00
C ASN A 142 -5.06 4.15 -18.72
#